data_AF-A0A660PS63-F1
#
_entry.id   AF-A0A660PS63-F1
#
_cell.length_a   1.000
_cell.length_b   1.000
_cell.length_c   1.000
_cell.angle_alpha   90.00
_cell.angle_beta   90.00
_cell.angle_gamma   90.00
#
_symmetry.space_group_name_H-M   'P 1'
#
loop_
_entity.id
_entity.type
_entity.pdbx_description
1 polymer ?
#
loop_
_entity_poly.entity_id
_entity_poly.type
_entity_poly.pdbx_seq_one_letter_code
_entity_poly.pdbx_strand_id
1 'polypeptide(L)'
;MTVSPKDSRLMLLISSVLIVIPMVIFPAKLGTELSSGSFTYAFFEVLYYGVIFFILRPGSSLLQLFQGAGLTFLCRIVIGTIFGIMISIMYDVGLSASLTLGVSKYLPAIILHIAFVPIITKPVYYAILGEPSGDELRRDKKKQVAFQSQTSATTPSQIIVQPKPVVARKTAVEEPIAAVSVDKSTDGFARAVKYIGEHQSVKMAAVVDDEGLTLSSFSRDGVDIEEWAPLALLFKEANREILRRLTDAAEPERLDLTFDQNKLFALKVSQFTLLVLSNREDDDLLSIRLVQASDIIGKYISERYDELLTASPEEKYVSST
;
A
#
# COMPACT_ATOMS: atom_id res chain seq x y z
N MET A 1 -1.51 4.66 -4.95
CA MET A 1 -1.67 5.30 -3.62
C MET A 1 -3.07 5.08 -3.04
N THR A 2 -3.31 3.86 -2.55
CA THR A 2 -4.45 3.56 -1.68
C THR A 2 -4.07 3.93 -0.25
N VAL A 3 -4.61 5.05 0.23
CA VAL A 3 -4.44 5.45 1.63
C VAL A 3 -5.15 4.41 2.48
N SER A 4 -4.48 3.86 3.49
CA SER A 4 -5.10 2.94 4.43
C SER A 4 -6.40 3.55 4.95
N PRO A 5 -7.51 2.79 5.01
CA PRO A 5 -8.81 3.32 5.43
C PRO A 5 -8.78 3.92 6.85
N LYS A 6 -7.80 3.52 7.68
CA LYS A 6 -7.55 4.11 9.00
C LYS A 6 -6.95 5.52 8.91
N ASP A 7 -6.00 5.73 8.01
CA ASP A 7 -5.32 7.02 7.81
C ASP A 7 -6.26 8.04 7.14
N SER A 8 -7.13 7.57 6.26
CA SER A 8 -8.16 8.40 5.63
C SER A 8 -9.15 8.94 6.66
N ARG A 9 -9.60 8.12 7.62
CA ARG A 9 -10.50 8.55 8.70
C ARG A 9 -9.85 9.55 9.65
N LEU A 10 -8.57 9.32 10.00
CA LEU A 10 -7.81 10.24 10.85
C LEU A 10 -7.62 11.60 10.15
N MET A 11 -7.26 11.60 8.86
CA MET A 11 -7.17 12.81 8.06
C MET A 11 -8.49 13.56 8.00
N LEU A 12 -9.61 12.86 7.79
CA LEU A 12 -10.94 13.47 7.72
C LEU A 12 -11.33 14.13 9.06
N LEU A 13 -11.05 13.45 10.17
CA LEU A 13 -11.34 13.94 11.51
C LEU A 13 -10.47 15.16 11.86
N ILE A 14 -9.18 15.11 11.56
CA ILE A 14 -8.25 16.23 11.74
C ILE A 14 -8.69 17.43 10.88
N SER A 15 -9.02 17.21 9.61
CA SER A 15 -9.46 18.26 8.68
C SER A 15 -10.73 18.95 9.16
N SER A 16 -11.68 18.16 9.70
CA SER A 16 -12.93 18.67 10.27
C SER A 16 -12.67 19.55 11.51
N VAL A 17 -11.83 19.07 12.44
CA VAL A 17 -11.44 19.82 13.65
C VAL A 17 -10.71 21.12 13.28
N LEU A 18 -9.85 21.09 12.25
CA LEU A 18 -9.06 22.24 11.82
C LEU A 18 -9.95 23.38 11.30
N ILE A 19 -11.06 23.08 10.61
CA ILE A 19 -11.87 24.09 9.93
C ILE A 19 -13.11 24.51 10.72
N VAL A 20 -13.75 23.57 11.43
CA VAL A 20 -15.02 23.84 12.12
C VAL A 20 -14.82 24.67 13.37
N ILE A 21 -13.76 24.38 14.14
CA ILE A 21 -13.52 25.03 15.43
C ILE A 21 -13.35 26.55 15.29
N PRO A 22 -12.56 27.08 14.32
CA PRO A 22 -12.47 28.53 14.13
C PRO A 22 -13.80 29.18 13.79
N MET A 23 -14.62 28.54 12.97
CA MET A 23 -15.92 29.07 12.57
C MET A 23 -16.95 29.06 13.69
N VAL A 24 -16.85 28.17 14.66
CA VAL A 24 -17.81 28.11 15.78
C VAL A 24 -17.34 28.96 16.96
N ILE A 25 -16.05 28.93 17.28
CA ILE A 25 -15.53 29.56 18.51
C ILE A 25 -15.34 31.07 18.35
N PHE A 26 -14.75 31.53 17.24
CA PHE A 26 -14.41 32.95 17.09
C PHE A 26 -15.62 33.88 17.01
N PRO A 27 -16.68 33.60 16.22
CA PRO A 27 -17.82 34.51 16.14
C PRO A 27 -18.69 34.52 17.41
N ALA A 28 -18.64 33.48 18.25
CA ALA A 28 -19.51 33.35 19.41
C ALA A 28 -18.88 33.80 20.75
N LYS A 29 -17.56 33.73 20.93
CA LYS A 29 -16.95 33.80 22.28
C LYS A 29 -16.11 35.02 22.60
N LEU A 30 -15.81 35.91 21.67
CA LEU A 30 -14.95 37.08 21.99
C LEU A 30 -15.71 38.34 22.40
N GLY A 31 -17.06 38.38 22.32
CA GLY A 31 -17.88 39.49 22.82
C GLY A 31 -17.61 40.86 22.18
N THR A 32 -16.65 40.94 21.28
CA THR A 32 -16.30 42.10 20.49
C THR A 32 -17.15 42.08 19.22
N GLU A 33 -17.87 43.16 18.94
CA GLU A 33 -18.41 43.47 17.61
C GLU A 33 -17.26 43.79 16.64
N LEU A 34 -16.29 42.88 16.52
CA LEU A 34 -15.26 42.92 15.52
C LEU A 34 -15.99 42.78 14.18
N SER A 35 -16.02 43.88 13.43
CA SER A 35 -16.43 43.95 12.04
C SER A 35 -15.95 42.69 11.30
N SER A 36 -16.90 41.92 10.75
CA SER A 36 -16.61 40.78 9.88
C SER A 36 -15.75 41.28 8.71
N GLY A 37 -14.44 41.03 8.77
CA GLY A 37 -13.47 41.56 7.81
C GLY A 37 -12.26 42.26 8.43
N SER A 38 -12.21 42.45 9.76
CA SER A 38 -11.02 43.01 10.41
C SER A 38 -9.79 42.12 10.19
N PHE A 39 -8.65 42.73 9.86
CA PHE A 39 -7.34 42.09 9.77
C PHE A 39 -7.03 41.22 11.02
N THR A 40 -7.53 41.65 12.18
CA THR A 40 -7.44 40.93 13.45
C THR A 40 -7.99 39.50 13.38
N TYR A 41 -9.11 39.31 12.68
CA TYR A 41 -9.71 37.98 12.50
C TYR A 41 -8.84 37.07 11.65
N ALA A 42 -8.33 37.59 10.53
CA ALA A 42 -7.42 36.85 9.66
C ALA A 42 -6.13 36.46 10.41
N PHE A 43 -5.60 37.36 11.25
CA PHE A 43 -4.42 37.07 12.07
C PHE A 43 -4.67 35.94 13.07
N PHE A 44 -5.77 35.99 13.83
CA PHE A 44 -6.10 34.92 14.78
C PHE A 44 -6.36 33.58 14.09
N GLU A 45 -6.97 33.61 12.92
CA GLU A 45 -7.24 32.41 12.14
C GLU A 45 -5.95 31.75 11.62
N VAL A 46 -5.01 32.54 11.09
CA VAL A 46 -3.69 32.05 10.68
C VAL A 46 -2.90 31.53 11.88
N LEU A 47 -2.94 32.23 13.02
CA LEU A 47 -2.30 31.78 14.26
C LEU A 47 -2.88 30.43 14.73
N TYR A 48 -4.21 30.30 14.71
CA TYR A 48 -4.90 29.07 15.06
C TYR A 48 -4.45 27.90 14.17
N TYR A 49 -4.45 28.08 12.84
CA TYR A 49 -3.97 27.05 11.91
C TYR A 49 -2.50 26.70 12.17
N GLY A 50 -1.67 27.70 12.45
CA GLY A 50 -0.27 27.50 12.84
C GLY A 50 -0.12 26.64 14.10
N VAL A 51 -0.91 26.89 15.14
CA VAL A 51 -0.92 26.10 16.38
C VAL A 51 -1.36 24.66 16.12
N ILE A 52 -2.43 24.45 15.33
CA ILE A 52 -2.89 23.09 15.01
C ILE A 52 -1.82 22.35 14.20
N PHE A 53 -1.22 22.96 13.19
CA PHE A 53 -0.12 22.33 12.44
C PHE A 53 1.10 22.06 13.32
N PHE A 54 1.40 22.92 14.30
CA PHE A 54 2.47 22.71 15.26
C PHE A 54 2.21 21.47 16.13
N ILE A 55 0.99 21.30 16.63
CA ILE A 55 0.59 20.13 17.43
C ILE A 55 0.62 18.84 16.60
N LEU A 56 0.11 18.90 15.36
CA LEU A 56 0.05 17.74 14.47
C LEU A 56 1.43 17.31 13.95
N ARG A 57 2.40 18.23 13.91
CA ARG A 57 3.70 17.99 13.28
C ARG A 57 4.85 18.56 14.12
N PRO A 58 5.09 18.00 15.31
CA PRO A 58 6.22 18.39 16.16
C PRO A 58 7.52 18.14 15.40
N GLY A 59 8.24 19.21 15.06
CA GLY A 59 9.47 19.16 14.26
C GLY A 59 9.42 19.92 12.92
N SER A 60 8.25 20.45 12.53
CA SER A 60 8.16 21.33 11.34
C SER A 60 8.83 22.68 11.58
N SER A 61 9.45 23.24 10.55
CA SER A 61 10.00 24.60 10.63
C SER A 61 8.87 25.63 10.71
N LEU A 62 9.11 26.76 11.39
CA LEU A 62 8.14 27.87 11.49
C LEU A 62 7.65 28.35 10.11
N LEU A 63 8.55 28.34 9.12
CA LEU A 63 8.20 28.72 7.75
C LEU A 63 7.20 27.74 7.12
N GLN A 64 7.40 26.42 7.30
CA GLN A 64 6.47 25.40 6.82
C GLN A 64 5.10 25.49 7.51
N LEU A 65 5.10 25.76 8.82
CA LEU A 65 3.86 25.97 9.57
C LEU A 65 3.10 27.19 9.05
N PHE A 66 3.79 28.30 8.79
CA PHE A 66 3.18 29.51 8.26
C PHE A 66 2.70 29.33 6.82
N GLN A 67 3.45 28.62 5.98
CA GLN A 67 3.04 28.29 4.61
C GLN A 67 1.78 27.41 4.60
N GLY A 68 1.73 26.37 5.44
CA GLY A 68 0.56 25.50 5.58
C GLY A 68 -0.67 26.23 6.11
N ALA A 69 -0.48 27.06 7.15
CA ALA A 69 -1.54 27.90 7.71
C ALA A 69 -2.08 28.91 6.70
N GLY A 70 -1.19 29.64 6.02
CA GLY A 70 -1.57 30.64 5.01
C GLY A 70 -2.27 30.03 3.81
N LEU A 71 -1.82 28.86 3.35
CA LEU A 71 -2.48 28.14 2.28
C LEU A 71 -3.88 27.65 2.69
N THR A 72 -4.02 27.10 3.90
CA THR A 72 -5.31 26.61 4.42
C THR A 72 -6.31 27.77 4.53
N PHE A 73 -5.84 28.91 5.04
CA PHE A 73 -6.60 30.17 5.08
C PHE A 73 -7.03 30.61 3.67
N LEU A 74 -6.10 30.64 2.71
CA LEU A 74 -6.40 31.05 1.33
C LEU A 74 -7.43 30.13 0.68
N CYS A 75 -7.27 28.80 0.82
CA CYS A 75 -8.23 27.82 0.32
C CYS A 75 -9.63 28.07 0.89
N ARG A 76 -9.73 28.34 2.20
CA ARG A 76 -11.00 28.67 2.84
C ARG A 76 -11.64 29.93 2.26
N ILE A 77 -10.87 31.00 2.07
CA ILE A 77 -11.39 32.25 1.49
C ILE A 77 -11.91 32.00 0.06
N VAL A 78 -11.17 31.24 -0.76
CA VAL A 78 -11.59 30.91 -2.13
C VAL A 78 -12.91 30.11 -2.12
N ILE A 79 -13.00 29.04 -1.33
CA ILE A 79 -14.21 28.20 -1.26
C ILE A 79 -15.39 29.02 -0.71
N GLY A 80 -15.19 29.80 0.35
CA GLY A 80 -16.21 30.68 0.92
C GLY A 80 -16.69 31.74 -0.06
N THR A 81 -15.80 32.27 -0.89
CA THR A 81 -16.15 33.25 -1.95
C THR A 81 -16.97 32.61 -3.06
N ILE A 82 -16.55 31.44 -3.58
CA ILE A 82 -17.29 30.68 -4.59
C ILE A 82 -18.71 30.38 -4.07
N PHE A 83 -18.79 29.95 -2.82
CA PHE A 83 -20.07 29.64 -2.19
C PHE A 83 -20.93 30.90 -1.96
N GLY A 84 -20.34 32.02 -1.57
CA GLY A 84 -21.04 33.30 -1.45
C GLY A 84 -21.60 33.79 -2.79
N ILE A 85 -20.85 33.67 -3.88
CA ILE A 85 -21.33 33.96 -5.24
C ILE A 85 -22.51 33.06 -5.60
N MET A 86 -22.42 31.76 -5.28
CA MET A 86 -23.51 30.82 -5.53
C MET A 86 -24.78 31.19 -4.75
N ILE A 87 -24.67 31.61 -3.49
CA ILE A 87 -25.81 32.13 -2.71
C ILE A 87 -26.40 33.36 -3.37
N SER A 88 -25.55 34.28 -3.84
CA SER A 88 -25.99 35.51 -4.51
C SER A 88 -26.87 35.20 -5.71
N ILE A 89 -26.47 34.20 -6.52
CA ILE A 89 -27.21 33.79 -7.73
C ILE A 89 -28.49 33.05 -7.36
N MET A 90 -28.44 32.12 -6.40
CA MET A 90 -29.57 31.25 -6.07
C MET A 90 -30.70 31.96 -5.32
N TYR A 91 -30.36 32.92 -4.46
CA TYR A 91 -31.30 33.56 -3.54
C TYR A 91 -31.53 35.05 -3.83
N ASP A 92 -30.91 35.58 -4.88
CA ASP A 92 -30.95 37.01 -5.26
C ASP A 92 -30.60 37.95 -4.09
N VAL A 93 -29.69 37.48 -3.22
CA VAL A 93 -29.20 38.25 -2.09
C VAL A 93 -28.07 39.15 -2.60
N GLY A 94 -28.05 40.41 -2.15
CA GLY A 94 -27.00 41.36 -2.51
C GLY A 94 -25.58 40.80 -2.25
N LEU A 95 -24.67 41.03 -3.21
CA LEU A 95 -23.34 40.41 -3.25
C LEU A 95 -22.53 40.56 -1.95
N SER A 96 -22.62 41.72 -1.29
CA SER A 96 -21.91 41.96 -0.04
C SER A 96 -22.43 41.07 1.11
N ALA A 97 -23.76 40.91 1.20
CA ALA A 97 -24.37 40.06 2.20
C ALA A 97 -24.13 38.56 1.91
N SER A 98 -24.19 38.15 0.64
CA SER A 98 -23.95 36.77 0.23
C SER A 98 -22.47 36.35 0.41
N LEU A 99 -21.51 37.24 0.11
CA LEU A 99 -20.09 37.02 0.42
C LEU A 99 -19.83 36.92 1.92
N THR A 100 -20.44 37.81 2.71
CA THR A 100 -20.33 37.76 4.17
C THR A 100 -20.87 36.43 4.70
N LEU A 101 -22.02 35.99 4.20
CA LEU A 101 -22.61 34.69 4.56
C LEU A 101 -21.68 33.53 4.17
N GLY A 102 -21.16 33.52 2.94
CA GLY A 102 -20.32 32.45 2.43
C GLY A 102 -18.97 32.31 3.14
N VAL A 103 -18.36 33.43 3.54
CA VAL A 103 -17.04 33.44 4.19
C VAL A 103 -17.13 33.26 5.71
N SER A 104 -18.15 33.83 6.36
CA SER A 104 -18.11 34.03 7.82
C SER A 104 -19.22 33.37 8.64
N LYS A 105 -20.40 33.03 8.09
CA LYS A 105 -21.58 32.72 8.93
C LYS A 105 -22.44 31.52 8.51
N TYR A 106 -22.33 31.02 7.29
CA TYR A 106 -23.33 30.07 6.79
C TYR A 106 -22.98 28.61 7.13
N LEU A 107 -23.80 27.98 7.98
CA LEU A 107 -23.63 26.58 8.42
C LEU A 107 -23.54 25.57 7.24
N PRO A 108 -24.34 25.68 6.17
CA PRO A 108 -24.14 24.84 4.98
C PRO A 108 -22.79 25.03 4.29
N ALA A 109 -22.21 26.25 4.35
CA ALA A 109 -20.84 26.45 3.88
C ALA A 109 -19.88 25.62 4.73
N ILE A 110 -20.05 25.61 6.06
CA ILE A 110 -19.22 24.80 6.98
C ILE A 110 -19.27 23.32 6.59
N ILE A 111 -20.46 22.78 6.33
CA ILE A 111 -20.64 21.37 5.92
C ILE A 111 -19.93 21.11 4.59
N LEU A 112 -20.07 22.02 3.62
CA LEU A 112 -19.39 21.92 2.33
C LEU A 112 -17.86 21.93 2.52
N HIS A 113 -17.33 22.82 3.36
CA HIS A 113 -15.90 22.84 3.65
C HIS A 113 -15.43 21.54 4.30
N ILE A 114 -16.15 20.97 5.26
CA ILE A 114 -15.82 19.67 5.87
C ILE A 114 -15.75 18.56 4.81
N ALA A 115 -16.69 18.55 3.86
CA ALA A 115 -16.76 17.52 2.84
C ALA A 115 -15.64 17.64 1.79
N PHE A 116 -15.32 18.86 1.34
CA PHE A 116 -14.42 19.08 0.22
C PHE A 116 -12.96 19.32 0.60
N VAL A 117 -12.69 19.83 1.80
CA VAL A 117 -11.32 20.14 2.24
C VAL A 117 -10.41 18.92 2.19
N PRO A 118 -10.77 17.73 2.72
CA PRO A 118 -9.87 16.57 2.68
C PRO A 118 -9.45 16.19 1.27
N ILE A 119 -10.30 16.47 0.27
CA ILE A 119 -10.04 16.17 -1.14
C ILE A 119 -9.08 17.22 -1.72
N ILE A 120 -9.32 18.50 -1.43
CA ILE A 120 -8.56 19.64 -1.99
C ILE A 120 -7.19 19.78 -1.33
N THR A 121 -7.09 19.58 -0.02
CA THR A 121 -5.83 19.74 0.70
C THR A 121 -4.90 18.56 0.51
N LYS A 122 -5.39 17.37 0.16
CA LYS A 122 -4.58 16.16 -0.06
C LYS A 122 -3.40 16.38 -1.03
N PRO A 123 -3.59 16.85 -2.27
CA PRO A 123 -2.48 17.06 -3.19
C PRO A 123 -1.48 18.10 -2.68
N VAL A 124 -1.97 19.15 -2.00
CA VAL A 124 -1.06 20.19 -1.49
C VAL A 124 -0.33 19.76 -0.23
N TYR A 125 -0.98 18.93 0.60
CA TYR A 125 -0.37 18.26 1.73
C TYR A 125 0.81 17.41 1.23
N TYR A 126 0.60 16.55 0.22
CA TYR A 126 1.71 15.77 -0.36
C TYR A 126 2.80 16.63 -1.01
N ALA A 127 2.44 17.72 -1.69
CA ALA A 127 3.41 18.61 -2.31
C ALA A 127 4.28 19.36 -1.28
N ILE A 128 3.72 19.76 -0.15
CA ILE A 128 4.44 20.52 0.90
C ILE A 128 5.23 19.59 1.83
N LEU A 129 4.70 18.39 2.12
CA LEU A 129 5.39 17.46 3.03
C LEU A 129 6.68 16.92 2.44
N GLY A 130 6.85 17.04 1.11
CA GLY A 130 7.61 16.07 0.36
C GLY A 130 6.93 14.71 0.46
N GLU A 131 7.01 13.89 -0.57
CA GLU A 131 6.87 12.46 -0.29
C GLU A 131 7.83 12.12 0.84
N PRO A 132 7.42 11.34 1.86
CA PRO A 132 8.34 10.89 2.90
C PRO A 132 9.50 10.23 2.18
N SER A 133 10.59 10.97 2.02
CA SER A 133 11.76 10.50 1.31
C SER A 133 12.21 9.30 2.12
N GLY A 134 12.17 8.10 1.52
CA GLY A 134 12.51 6.83 2.17
C GLY A 134 13.93 6.76 2.76
N ASP A 135 14.66 7.87 2.77
CA ASP A 135 15.98 8.06 3.35
C ASP A 135 15.99 8.14 4.88
N GLU A 136 14.90 8.50 5.57
CA GLU A 136 14.91 8.47 7.05
C GLU A 136 14.92 7.02 7.59
N LEU A 137 14.17 6.10 6.95
CA LEU A 137 14.26 4.66 7.22
C LEU A 137 15.64 4.07 6.84
N ARG A 138 16.37 4.73 5.94
CA ARG A 138 17.70 4.32 5.48
C ARG A 138 18.81 4.75 6.46
N ARG A 139 18.60 5.81 7.24
CA ARG A 139 19.57 6.32 8.22
C ARG A 139 19.68 5.46 9.47
N ASP A 140 18.58 4.86 9.95
CA ASP A 140 18.62 3.93 11.08
C ASP A 140 19.30 2.60 10.71
N LYS A 141 19.11 2.12 9.47
CA LYS A 141 19.81 0.92 8.98
C LYS A 141 21.33 1.10 8.92
N LYS A 142 21.83 2.31 8.60
CA LYS A 142 23.28 2.55 8.48
C LYS A 142 24.00 2.61 9.83
N LYS A 143 23.30 2.97 10.92
CA LYS A 143 23.87 2.92 12.29
C LYS A 143 23.99 1.49 12.83
N GLN A 144 23.14 0.56 12.40
CA GLN A 144 23.20 -0.84 12.84
C GLN A 144 24.32 -1.64 12.18
N VAL A 145 24.69 -1.35 10.93
CA VAL A 145 25.78 -2.06 10.23
C VAL A 145 27.17 -1.66 10.75
N ALA A 146 27.34 -0.44 11.28
CA ALA A 146 28.62 0.02 11.81
C ALA A 146 29.04 -0.64 13.15
N PHE A 147 28.12 -1.33 13.85
CA PHE A 147 28.41 -1.98 15.12
C PHE A 147 28.85 -3.46 14.98
N GLN A 148 28.79 -4.03 13.77
CA GLN A 148 29.00 -5.48 13.56
C GLN A 148 30.30 -5.86 12.83
N SER A 149 31.19 -4.89 12.55
CA SER A 149 32.42 -5.13 11.77
C SER A 149 33.72 -5.21 12.58
N GLN A 150 33.67 -5.38 13.92
CA GLN A 150 34.87 -5.53 14.74
C GLN A 150 34.91 -6.86 15.52
N THR A 151 34.83 -8.00 14.83
CA THR A 151 35.42 -9.24 15.35
C THR A 151 35.54 -10.25 14.22
N SER A 152 36.72 -10.35 13.60
CA SER A 152 37.25 -11.60 13.03
C SER A 152 38.72 -11.42 12.71
N ALA A 153 39.55 -11.98 13.60
CA ALA A 153 40.98 -12.09 13.42
C ALA A 153 41.31 -13.20 12.41
N THR A 154 42.04 -12.78 11.38
CA THR A 154 43.11 -13.46 10.62
C THR A 154 43.19 -15.00 10.64
N THR A 155 42.81 -15.62 9.51
CA THR A 155 43.34 -16.93 9.08
C THR A 155 43.90 -16.78 7.66
N PRO A 156 45.15 -17.18 7.36
CA PRO A 156 45.75 -16.99 6.05
C PRO A 156 45.28 -18.06 5.06
N SER A 157 44.57 -17.64 4.00
CA SER A 157 44.21 -18.52 2.87
C SER A 157 45.39 -18.71 1.92
N GLN A 158 45.74 -19.98 1.70
CA GLN A 158 46.66 -20.42 0.66
C GLN A 158 46.03 -20.25 -0.72
N ILE A 159 46.79 -19.68 -1.65
CA ILE A 159 46.44 -19.49 -3.05
C ILE A 159 46.58 -20.83 -3.77
N ILE A 160 45.47 -21.47 -4.12
CA ILE A 160 45.45 -22.63 -5.03
C ILE A 160 45.07 -22.11 -6.42
N VAL A 161 46.05 -22.06 -7.32
CA VAL A 161 45.88 -21.76 -8.74
C VAL A 161 45.32 -23.00 -9.44
N GLN A 162 44.06 -22.96 -9.87
CA GLN A 162 43.49 -24.00 -10.74
C GLN A 162 43.71 -23.66 -12.22
N PRO A 163 44.16 -24.63 -13.05
CA PRO A 163 44.34 -24.43 -14.48
C PRO A 163 43.00 -24.49 -15.25
N LYS A 164 42.90 -23.58 -16.21
CA LYS A 164 41.79 -23.31 -17.12
C LYS A 164 41.51 -24.51 -18.06
N PRO A 165 40.30 -25.09 -18.10
CA PRO A 165 39.94 -26.06 -19.13
C PRO A 165 39.52 -25.36 -20.42
N VAL A 166 40.08 -25.82 -21.53
CA VAL A 166 39.71 -25.47 -22.90
C VAL A 166 38.33 -26.07 -23.18
N VAL A 167 37.29 -25.24 -23.24
CA VAL A 167 35.93 -25.67 -23.60
C VAL A 167 35.81 -25.70 -25.13
N ALA A 168 35.63 -26.91 -25.65
CA ALA A 168 35.26 -27.18 -27.02
C ALA A 168 33.90 -26.55 -27.36
N ARG A 169 33.87 -25.80 -28.45
CA ARG A 169 32.71 -25.15 -29.06
C ARG A 169 31.72 -26.22 -29.54
N LYS A 170 30.68 -26.51 -28.74
CA LYS A 170 29.48 -27.20 -29.22
C LYS A 170 28.59 -26.18 -29.92
N THR A 171 28.28 -26.47 -31.17
CA THR A 171 27.35 -25.79 -32.06
C THR A 171 25.99 -25.67 -31.37
N ALA A 172 25.58 -24.43 -31.09
CA ALA A 172 24.21 -24.13 -30.68
C ALA A 172 23.31 -24.34 -31.90
N VAL A 173 22.39 -25.29 -31.77
CA VAL A 173 21.25 -25.43 -32.68
C VAL A 173 20.27 -24.33 -32.28
N GLU A 174 20.10 -23.35 -33.18
CA GLU A 174 18.98 -22.41 -33.11
C GLU A 174 17.68 -23.21 -33.28
N GLU A 175 16.88 -23.28 -32.22
CA GLU A 175 15.47 -23.64 -32.35
C GLU A 175 14.67 -22.41 -32.78
N PRO A 176 13.73 -22.57 -33.74
CA PRO A 176 12.96 -21.46 -34.28
C PRO A 176 11.93 -20.97 -33.26
N ILE A 177 11.84 -19.64 -33.14
CA ILE A 177 10.73 -18.94 -32.47
C ILE A 177 9.44 -19.32 -33.19
N ALA A 178 8.74 -20.32 -32.67
CA ALA A 178 7.43 -20.73 -33.15
C ALA A 178 6.37 -19.73 -32.68
N ALA A 179 5.54 -19.33 -33.64
CA ALA A 179 4.40 -18.44 -33.46
C ALA A 179 3.45 -18.92 -32.35
N VAL A 180 2.98 -17.96 -31.55
CA VAL A 180 2.02 -18.15 -30.47
C VAL A 180 0.67 -18.59 -31.04
N SER A 181 0.46 -19.90 -31.15
CA SER A 181 -0.87 -20.50 -31.16
C SER A 181 -1.39 -20.52 -29.73
N VAL A 182 -2.43 -19.73 -29.44
CA VAL A 182 -3.14 -19.73 -28.16
C VAL A 182 -3.85 -21.08 -28.02
N ASP A 183 -3.19 -21.99 -27.32
CA ASP A 183 -3.67 -23.35 -27.12
C ASP A 183 -4.79 -23.39 -26.07
N LYS A 184 -5.86 -24.10 -26.42
CA LYS A 184 -7.20 -23.98 -25.84
C LYS A 184 -7.41 -24.80 -24.56
N SER A 185 -6.37 -25.02 -23.76
CA SER A 185 -6.45 -25.69 -22.46
C SER A 185 -5.33 -25.27 -21.49
N THR A 186 -5.05 -23.98 -21.40
CA THR A 186 -4.03 -23.48 -20.49
C THR A 186 -4.45 -23.72 -19.04
N ASP A 187 -3.76 -24.68 -18.40
CA ASP A 187 -3.80 -24.95 -16.97
C ASP A 187 -3.79 -23.65 -16.16
N GLY A 188 -4.74 -23.50 -15.22
CA GLY A 188 -4.92 -22.27 -14.48
C GLY A 188 -3.72 -21.92 -13.62
N PHE A 189 -2.97 -22.92 -13.12
CA PHE A 189 -1.73 -22.71 -12.40
C PHE A 189 -0.66 -22.09 -13.33
N ALA A 190 -0.43 -22.68 -14.51
CA ALA A 190 0.49 -22.13 -15.50
C ALA A 190 0.11 -20.70 -15.94
N ARG A 191 -1.19 -20.42 -16.09
CA ARG A 191 -1.66 -19.07 -16.43
C ARG A 191 -1.33 -18.06 -15.33
N ALA A 192 -1.58 -18.40 -14.07
CA ALA A 192 -1.30 -17.53 -12.93
C ALA A 192 0.20 -17.24 -12.78
N VAL A 193 1.02 -18.28 -12.86
CA VAL A 193 2.48 -18.19 -12.73
C VAL A 193 3.08 -17.36 -13.87
N LYS A 194 2.64 -17.58 -15.11
CA LYS A 194 3.04 -16.77 -16.26
C LYS A 194 2.63 -15.30 -16.09
N TYR A 195 1.41 -15.05 -15.65
CA TYR A 195 0.89 -13.69 -15.44
C TYR A 195 1.72 -12.89 -14.42
N ILE A 196 2.16 -13.54 -13.34
CA ILE A 196 3.05 -12.94 -12.36
C ILE A 196 4.46 -12.78 -12.93
N GLY A 197 4.99 -13.80 -13.61
CA GLY A 197 6.34 -13.81 -14.18
C GLY A 197 6.60 -12.72 -15.23
N GLU A 198 5.55 -12.23 -15.89
CA GLU A 198 5.63 -11.05 -16.77
C GLU A 198 6.04 -9.76 -16.04
N HIS A 199 5.94 -9.72 -14.71
CA HIS A 199 6.42 -8.60 -13.92
C HIS A 199 7.96 -8.59 -13.86
N GLN A 200 8.58 -7.45 -14.13
CA GLN A 200 10.05 -7.34 -14.23
C GLN A 200 10.78 -7.61 -12.91
N SER A 201 10.14 -7.29 -11.77
CA SER A 201 10.75 -7.51 -10.46
C SER A 201 10.68 -8.97 -9.99
N VAL A 202 9.88 -9.83 -10.63
CA VAL A 202 9.71 -11.23 -10.22
C VAL A 202 10.90 -12.06 -10.71
N LYS A 203 11.56 -12.71 -9.76
CA LYS A 203 12.64 -13.68 -10.01
C LYS A 203 12.11 -15.09 -10.12
N MET A 204 11.10 -15.43 -9.33
CA MET A 204 10.49 -16.75 -9.35
C MET A 204 9.03 -16.67 -8.90
N ALA A 205 8.20 -17.51 -9.49
CA ALA A 205 6.84 -17.77 -9.03
C ALA A 205 6.56 -19.27 -9.16
N ALA A 206 5.92 -19.86 -8.16
CA ALA A 206 5.56 -21.28 -8.16
C ALA A 206 4.22 -21.49 -7.46
N VAL A 207 3.42 -22.43 -7.98
CA VAL A 207 2.28 -22.99 -7.25
C VAL A 207 2.72 -24.34 -6.70
N VAL A 208 2.64 -24.45 -5.37
CA VAL A 208 3.06 -25.63 -4.61
C VAL A 208 1.83 -26.20 -3.91
N ASP A 209 1.67 -27.52 -3.90
CA ASP A 209 0.60 -28.16 -3.12
C ASP A 209 0.95 -28.28 -1.63
N ASP A 210 0.14 -29.00 -0.87
CA ASP A 210 0.33 -29.23 0.56
C ASP A 210 1.34 -30.33 0.90
N GLU A 211 1.86 -31.03 -0.10
CA GLU A 211 2.96 -32.00 0.01
C GLU A 211 4.32 -31.40 -0.40
N GLY A 212 4.32 -30.15 -0.89
CA GLY A 212 5.52 -29.46 -1.33
C GLY A 212 5.87 -29.71 -2.80
N LEU A 213 4.96 -30.30 -3.57
CA LEU A 213 5.16 -30.56 -4.99
C LEU A 213 4.87 -29.30 -5.81
N THR A 214 5.83 -28.94 -6.66
CA THR A 214 5.68 -27.84 -7.61
C THR A 214 4.77 -28.25 -8.77
N LEU A 215 3.59 -27.64 -8.87
CA LEU A 215 2.63 -27.91 -9.95
C LEU A 215 2.88 -27.08 -11.19
N SER A 216 3.31 -25.83 -10.99
CA SER A 216 3.67 -24.92 -12.07
C SER A 216 4.68 -23.90 -11.57
N SER A 217 5.59 -23.47 -12.45
CA SER A 217 6.70 -22.60 -12.06
C SER A 217 7.16 -21.67 -13.17
N PHE A 218 7.76 -20.57 -12.73
CA PHE A 218 8.44 -19.55 -13.52
C PHE A 218 9.72 -19.18 -12.79
N SER A 219 10.83 -19.11 -13.50
CA SER A 219 12.10 -18.64 -12.96
C SER A 219 12.81 -17.68 -13.92
N ARG A 220 13.58 -16.78 -13.32
CA ARG A 220 14.47 -15.80 -13.94
C ARG A 220 15.75 -15.77 -13.10
N ASP A 221 16.84 -15.30 -13.70
CA ASP A 221 18.13 -15.08 -13.01
C ASP A 221 18.72 -16.35 -12.35
N GLY A 222 18.39 -17.54 -12.86
CA GLY A 222 18.96 -18.81 -12.38
C GLY A 222 18.49 -19.23 -10.98
N VAL A 223 17.36 -18.70 -10.49
CA VAL A 223 16.75 -19.15 -9.24
C VAL A 223 16.21 -20.57 -9.41
N ASP A 224 16.72 -21.51 -8.61
CA ASP A 224 16.21 -22.88 -8.56
C ASP A 224 14.91 -22.92 -7.76
N ILE A 225 13.80 -23.30 -8.38
CA ILE A 225 12.48 -23.35 -7.72
C ILE A 225 12.41 -24.47 -6.68
N GLU A 226 13.12 -25.58 -6.92
CA GLU A 226 13.05 -26.78 -6.07
C GLU A 226 13.69 -26.53 -4.71
N GLU A 227 14.61 -25.56 -4.59
CA GLU A 227 15.15 -25.12 -3.30
C GLU A 227 14.14 -24.29 -2.49
N TRP A 228 13.19 -23.63 -3.14
CA TRP A 228 12.23 -22.73 -2.48
C TRP A 228 10.87 -23.37 -2.22
N ALA A 229 10.45 -24.34 -3.03
CA ALA A 229 9.16 -25.02 -2.86
C ALA A 229 8.95 -25.59 -1.44
N PRO A 230 9.95 -26.23 -0.79
CA PRO A 230 9.81 -26.72 0.58
C PRO A 230 9.52 -25.63 1.63
N LEU A 231 9.82 -24.36 1.34
CA LEU A 231 9.51 -23.25 2.25
C LEU A 231 8.00 -23.06 2.43
N ALA A 232 7.16 -23.41 1.44
CA ALA A 232 5.70 -23.36 1.59
C ALA A 232 5.24 -24.24 2.77
N LEU A 233 5.80 -25.45 2.89
CA LEU A 233 5.49 -26.37 3.99
C LEU A 233 5.96 -25.82 5.33
N LEU A 234 7.20 -25.32 5.38
CA LEU A 234 7.76 -24.76 6.61
C LEU A 234 6.94 -23.55 7.10
N PHE A 235 6.46 -22.69 6.19
CA PHE A 235 5.60 -21.57 6.57
C PHE A 235 4.24 -22.02 7.08
N LYS A 236 3.65 -23.05 6.48
CA LYS A 236 2.39 -23.63 6.96
C LYS A 236 2.57 -24.22 8.36
N GLU A 237 3.57 -25.07 8.57
CA GLU A 237 3.81 -25.78 9.82
C GLU A 237 4.21 -24.83 10.97
N ALA A 238 5.17 -23.94 10.73
CA ALA A 238 5.69 -23.05 11.77
C ALA A 238 4.62 -22.07 12.27
N ASN A 239 3.73 -21.61 11.39
CA ASN A 239 2.71 -20.63 11.76
C ASN A 239 1.42 -21.26 12.30
N ARG A 240 1.12 -22.52 11.95
CA ARG A 240 -0.11 -23.21 12.38
C ARG A 240 -0.28 -23.21 13.90
N GLU A 241 0.77 -23.56 14.65
CA GLU A 241 0.70 -23.62 16.12
C GLU A 241 0.48 -22.24 16.75
N ILE A 242 1.11 -21.20 16.19
CA ILE A 242 0.97 -19.84 16.68
C ILE A 242 -0.44 -19.31 16.39
N LEU A 243 -0.95 -19.54 15.18
CA LEU A 243 -2.26 -19.05 14.77
C LEU A 243 -3.39 -19.74 15.54
N ARG A 244 -3.32 -21.05 15.77
CA ARG A 244 -4.31 -21.78 16.60
C ARG A 244 -4.47 -21.22 18.02
N ARG A 245 -3.46 -20.54 18.55
CA ARG A 245 -3.51 -19.91 19.87
C ARG A 245 -4.11 -18.51 19.85
N LEU A 246 -4.02 -17.81 18.71
CA LEU A 246 -4.42 -16.42 18.57
C LEU A 246 -5.78 -16.25 17.89
N THR A 247 -6.14 -17.18 17.01
CA THR A 247 -7.34 -17.12 16.18
C THR A 247 -7.92 -18.52 15.99
N ASP A 248 -9.18 -18.61 15.57
CA ASP A 248 -9.78 -19.88 15.14
C ASP A 248 -9.25 -20.35 13.78
N ALA A 249 -8.39 -19.55 13.12
CA ALA A 249 -7.80 -19.91 11.84
C ALA A 249 -6.62 -20.86 12.04
N ALA A 250 -6.62 -21.96 11.30
CA ALA A 250 -5.55 -22.95 11.37
C ALA A 250 -4.28 -22.52 10.61
N GLU A 251 -4.39 -21.63 9.62
CA GLU A 251 -3.30 -21.34 8.66
C GLU A 251 -3.34 -19.89 8.18
N PRO A 252 -2.18 -19.27 7.87
CA PRO A 252 -2.13 -17.90 7.36
C PRO A 252 -2.60 -17.84 5.91
N GLU A 253 -3.42 -16.85 5.56
CA GLU A 253 -3.82 -16.59 4.18
C GLU A 253 -2.68 -15.99 3.34
N ARG A 254 -1.83 -15.17 3.98
CA ARG A 254 -0.72 -14.49 3.32
C ARG A 254 0.45 -14.29 4.28
N LEU A 255 1.65 -14.55 3.80
CA LEU A 255 2.91 -14.27 4.48
C LEU A 255 3.83 -13.48 3.55
N ASP A 256 4.32 -12.35 4.02
CA ASP A 256 5.27 -11.50 3.31
C ASP A 256 6.59 -11.47 4.08
N LEU A 257 7.65 -12.02 3.50
CA LEU A 257 9.00 -12.01 4.07
C LEU A 257 9.87 -11.05 3.27
N THR A 258 10.46 -10.08 3.96
CA THR A 258 11.35 -9.10 3.33
C THR A 258 12.79 -9.40 3.71
N PHE A 259 13.60 -9.72 2.71
CA PHE A 259 15.05 -9.86 2.81
C PHE A 259 15.73 -8.56 2.38
N ASP A 260 17.07 -8.55 2.29
CA ASP A 260 17.81 -7.34 1.94
C ASP A 260 17.40 -6.77 0.57
N GLN A 261 17.54 -7.55 -0.50
CA GLN A 261 17.20 -7.15 -1.87
C GLN A 261 15.98 -7.88 -2.44
N ASN A 262 15.44 -8.85 -1.71
CA ASN A 262 14.35 -9.69 -2.18
C ASN A 262 13.15 -9.61 -1.24
N LYS A 263 11.98 -9.91 -1.76
CA LYS A 263 10.75 -10.13 -1.01
C LYS A 263 10.15 -11.46 -1.45
N LEU A 264 9.82 -12.31 -0.49
CA LEU A 264 9.12 -13.57 -0.75
C LEU A 264 7.68 -13.41 -0.25
N PHE A 265 6.75 -13.68 -1.14
CA PHE A 265 5.34 -13.74 -0.86
C PHE A 265 4.91 -15.20 -0.87
N ALA A 266 4.16 -15.63 0.14
CA ALA A 266 3.48 -16.90 0.18
C ALA A 266 1.98 -16.64 0.39
N LEU A 267 1.17 -16.92 -0.62
CA LEU A 267 -0.28 -16.72 -0.59
C LEU A 267 -0.96 -18.09 -0.63
N LYS A 268 -1.78 -18.38 0.37
CA LYS A 268 -2.57 -19.61 0.41
C LYS A 268 -3.84 -19.44 -0.45
N VAL A 269 -4.09 -20.40 -1.34
CA VAL A 269 -5.29 -20.48 -2.18
C VAL A 269 -5.86 -21.88 -2.08
N SER A 270 -6.89 -22.05 -1.24
CA SER A 270 -7.42 -23.37 -0.85
C SER A 270 -6.30 -24.26 -0.25
N GLN A 271 -6.01 -25.43 -0.83
CA GLN A 271 -4.93 -26.34 -0.42
C GLN A 271 -3.57 -26.04 -1.07
N PHE A 272 -3.49 -25.05 -1.96
CA PHE A 272 -2.26 -24.70 -2.68
C PHE A 272 -1.64 -23.43 -2.11
N THR A 273 -0.33 -23.26 -2.32
CA THR A 273 0.42 -22.07 -1.95
C THR A 273 1.08 -21.48 -3.19
N LEU A 274 0.76 -20.22 -3.48
CA LEU A 274 1.46 -19.42 -4.47
C LEU A 274 2.67 -18.76 -3.82
N LEU A 275 3.87 -19.23 -4.16
CA LEU A 275 5.15 -18.64 -3.78
C LEU A 275 5.63 -17.68 -4.86
N VAL A 276 6.06 -16.48 -4.47
CA VAL A 276 6.63 -15.49 -5.40
C VAL A 276 7.83 -14.81 -4.77
N LEU A 277 9.00 -14.94 -5.40
CA LEU A 277 10.21 -14.22 -5.05
C LEU A 277 10.39 -13.04 -6.00
N SER A 278 10.45 -11.83 -5.46
CA SER A 278 10.70 -10.61 -6.23
C SER A 278 11.87 -9.80 -5.68
N ASN A 279 12.36 -8.85 -6.46
CA ASN A 279 13.17 -7.76 -5.93
C ASN A 279 12.35 -6.95 -4.91
N ARG A 280 13.04 -6.34 -3.96
CA ARG A 280 12.46 -5.56 -2.86
C ARG A 280 11.82 -4.24 -3.32
N GLU A 281 12.16 -3.75 -4.51
CA GLU A 281 11.58 -2.52 -5.04
C GLU A 281 10.05 -2.59 -4.95
N ASP A 282 9.49 -1.73 -4.10
CA ASP A 282 8.07 -1.73 -3.78
C ASP A 282 7.30 -1.30 -5.03
N ASP A 283 6.72 -2.30 -5.71
CA ASP A 283 5.81 -2.08 -6.81
C ASP A 283 4.39 -2.42 -6.36
N ASP A 284 3.57 -1.38 -6.13
CA ASP A 284 2.14 -1.51 -5.88
C ASP A 284 1.46 -2.43 -6.92
N LEU A 285 1.95 -2.43 -8.17
CA LEU A 285 1.42 -3.26 -9.25
C LEU A 285 1.63 -4.76 -9.00
N LEU A 286 2.76 -5.15 -8.40
CA LEU A 286 3.00 -6.56 -8.06
C LEU A 286 1.97 -7.06 -7.07
N SER A 287 1.60 -6.25 -6.07
CA SER A 287 0.58 -6.62 -5.09
C SER A 287 -0.79 -6.87 -5.73
N ILE A 288 -1.16 -6.06 -6.74
CA ILE A 288 -2.40 -6.23 -7.51
C ILE A 288 -2.32 -7.53 -8.34
N ARG A 289 -1.17 -7.80 -8.97
CA ARG A 289 -0.96 -9.03 -9.74
C ARG A 289 -1.04 -10.29 -8.89
N LEU A 290 -0.51 -10.26 -7.67
CA LEU A 290 -0.58 -11.38 -6.73
C LEU A 290 -2.04 -11.75 -6.41
N VAL A 291 -2.88 -10.76 -6.12
CA VAL A 291 -4.33 -10.98 -5.86
C VAL A 291 -5.03 -11.55 -7.10
N GLN A 292 -4.77 -10.99 -8.28
CA GLN A 292 -5.39 -11.50 -9.51
C GLN A 292 -4.92 -12.91 -9.86
N ALA A 293 -3.67 -13.23 -9.57
CA ALA A 293 -3.15 -14.59 -9.75
C ALA A 293 -3.78 -15.58 -8.76
N SER A 294 -3.98 -15.19 -7.50
CA SER A 294 -4.73 -16.03 -6.57
C SER A 294 -6.18 -16.24 -7.02
N ASP A 295 -6.82 -15.23 -7.61
CA ASP A 295 -8.18 -15.37 -8.17
C ASP A 295 -8.20 -16.32 -9.38
N ILE A 296 -7.18 -16.25 -10.25
CA ILE A 296 -7.01 -17.18 -11.38
C ILE A 296 -6.90 -18.62 -10.87
N ILE A 297 -6.08 -18.84 -9.84
CA ILE A 297 -5.89 -20.16 -9.21
C ILE A 297 -7.19 -20.63 -8.56
N GLY A 298 -7.83 -19.78 -7.76
CA GLY A 298 -9.09 -20.11 -7.08
C GLY A 298 -10.20 -20.50 -8.05
N LYS A 299 -10.36 -19.73 -9.14
CA LYS A 299 -11.32 -20.03 -10.21
C LYS A 299 -11.02 -21.35 -10.90
N TYR A 300 -9.74 -21.63 -11.17
CA TYR A 300 -9.35 -22.90 -11.79
C TYR A 300 -9.64 -24.09 -10.87
N ILE A 301 -9.39 -23.94 -9.57
CA ILE A 301 -9.68 -24.98 -8.58
C ILE A 301 -11.18 -25.24 -8.50
N SER A 302 -12.01 -24.20 -8.39
CA SER A 302 -13.47 -24.39 -8.36
C SER A 302 -14.00 -25.03 -9.64
N GLU A 303 -13.54 -24.60 -10.81
CA GLU A 303 -14.01 -25.16 -12.09
C GLU A 303 -13.62 -26.63 -12.27
N ARG A 304 -12.47 -27.06 -11.75
CA ARG A 304 -11.91 -28.40 -12.01
C ARG A 304 -12.06 -29.38 -10.86
N TYR A 305 -12.23 -28.90 -9.64
CA TYR A 305 -12.25 -29.71 -8.41
C TYR A 305 -13.49 -29.50 -7.54
N ASP A 306 -14.47 -28.65 -7.90
CA ASP A 306 -15.72 -28.49 -7.12
C ASP A 306 -16.47 -29.81 -6.93
N GLU A 307 -16.47 -30.69 -7.94
CA GLU A 307 -17.12 -32.01 -7.88
C GLU A 307 -16.46 -32.95 -6.86
N LEU A 308 -15.15 -32.76 -6.59
CA LEU A 308 -14.41 -33.55 -5.61
C LEU A 308 -14.53 -32.98 -4.19
N LEU A 309 -14.79 -31.68 -4.05
CA LEU A 309 -14.93 -31.00 -2.75
C LEU A 309 -16.35 -31.13 -2.17
N THR A 310 -17.38 -31.31 -3.00
CA THR A 310 -18.76 -31.54 -2.54
C THR A 310 -19.06 -33.01 -2.21
N ALA A 311 -18.21 -33.95 -2.63
CA ALA A 311 -18.32 -35.36 -2.24
C ALA A 311 -17.76 -35.56 -0.82
N SER A 312 -18.47 -35.07 0.19
CA SER A 312 -18.19 -35.40 1.58
C SER A 312 -18.21 -36.94 1.73
N PRO A 313 -17.16 -37.58 2.25
CA PRO A 313 -17.10 -39.04 2.39
C PRO A 313 -18.22 -39.60 3.29
N GLU A 314 -18.90 -38.77 4.08
CA GLU A 314 -19.98 -39.20 4.98
C GLU A 314 -21.30 -39.55 4.24
N GLU A 315 -21.66 -38.89 3.12
CA GLU A 315 -22.91 -39.23 2.41
C GLU A 315 -22.82 -40.54 1.62
N LYS A 316 -21.61 -40.96 1.24
CA LYS A 316 -21.39 -42.20 0.48
C LYS A 316 -21.42 -43.46 1.36
N TYR A 317 -21.15 -43.32 2.67
CA TYR A 317 -21.19 -44.45 3.61
C TYR A 317 -22.52 -44.59 4.36
N VAL A 318 -23.38 -43.57 4.37
CA VAL A 318 -24.71 -43.66 5.01
C VAL A 318 -25.79 -44.15 4.05
N SER A 319 -25.57 -44.09 2.74
CA SER A 319 -26.55 -44.54 1.72
C SER A 319 -26.46 -46.03 1.34
N SER A 320 -25.58 -46.81 1.99
CA SER A 320 -25.37 -48.24 1.71
C SER A 320 -25.63 -49.17 2.89
N THR A 321 -26.51 -48.77 3.83
CA THR A 321 -27.03 -49.67 4.89
C THR A 321 -28.55 -49.75 4.86
#